data_AF-A0A8T8XHJ5-F1
#
_entry.id   AF-A0A8T8XHJ5-F1
#
_cell.length_a   1.000
_cell.length_b   1.000
_cell.length_c   1.000
_cell.angle_alpha   90.00
_cell.angle_beta   90.00
_cell.angle_gamma   90.00
#
_symmetry.space_group_name_H-M   'P 1'
#
loop_
_entity.id
_entity.type
_entity.pdbx_description
1 polymer ?
#
loop_
_entity_poly.entity_id
_entity_poly.type
_entity_poly.pdbx_seq_one_letter_code
_entity_poly.pdbx_strand_id
1 'polypeptide(L)'
;MKFINTILTLFVFIRTMHCAPVSSAYEALFFYYAYQIDAAAAARAAADGVPWTQTIGQRCIGADCSFVAFVQSIMKEDAAAELTPTALGDTTSPNVYNTAQDIIENWNYDYKQLVADNIITGKNKPWSVMITAIVDKVQAARAVVPSADLVQKCTTALRWAQAARLTDMVGDVMADPLTGERTKAFIAEFKDVDLEAITRTLGTDQTDSESRAIEFLDLDYEGMAGGDADQLAKFMAWTETTPSKKEFPSYRRHREWALLYDEKATVMETGCSN
;
A
#
# COMPACT_ATOMS: atom_id res chain seq x y z
N MET A 1 -51.33 -3.34 -14.83
CA MET A 1 -51.38 -1.89 -14.55
C MET A 1 -51.36 -1.69 -13.04
N LYS A 2 -50.48 -0.81 -12.55
CA LYS A 2 -50.35 -0.36 -11.15
C LYS A 2 -49.66 -1.29 -10.13
N PHE A 3 -48.35 -1.40 -10.28
CA PHE A 3 -47.38 -1.05 -9.21
C PHE A 3 -46.39 -0.05 -9.85
N ILE A 4 -46.86 1.11 -10.31
CA ILE A 4 -46.42 2.42 -9.79
C ILE A 4 -45.20 2.30 -8.86
N ASN A 5 -44.02 2.39 -9.47
CA ASN A 5 -42.87 3.17 -9.02
C ASN A 5 -42.48 3.03 -7.55
N THR A 6 -42.11 1.80 -7.17
CA THR A 6 -40.99 1.63 -6.23
C THR A 6 -39.70 2.03 -6.97
N ILE A 7 -39.52 3.34 -7.18
CA ILE A 7 -38.23 3.99 -7.44
C ILE A 7 -37.48 3.94 -6.11
N LEU A 8 -37.08 2.73 -5.75
CA LEU A 8 -36.31 2.36 -4.57
C LEU A 8 -36.10 0.85 -4.76
N THR A 9 -34.85 0.41 -4.75
CA THR A 9 -34.43 -1.00 -4.92
C THR A 9 -34.17 -1.48 -6.36
N LEU A 10 -33.46 -0.69 -7.18
CA LEU A 10 -32.44 -1.24 -8.10
C LEU A 10 -31.51 -0.17 -8.73
N PHE A 11 -31.22 0.91 -7.99
CA PHE A 11 -30.16 1.89 -8.31
C PHE A 11 -29.09 1.93 -7.21
N VAL A 12 -28.91 0.82 -6.49
CA VAL A 12 -28.07 0.74 -5.27
C VAL A 12 -26.71 0.05 -5.50
N PHE A 13 -26.34 -0.38 -6.71
CA PHE A 13 -25.06 -1.12 -6.85
C PHE A 13 -24.11 -0.73 -7.98
N ILE A 14 -24.35 0.38 -8.68
CA ILE A 14 -23.44 0.77 -9.77
C ILE A 14 -23.07 2.25 -9.65
N ARG A 15 -21.78 2.48 -9.34
CA ARG A 15 -21.00 3.74 -9.24
C ARG A 15 -20.69 4.25 -7.82
N THR A 16 -20.08 3.39 -7.02
CA THR A 16 -19.09 3.80 -6.00
C THR A 16 -17.75 3.17 -6.34
N MET A 17 -17.08 3.70 -7.37
CA MET A 17 -15.69 3.39 -7.69
C MET A 17 -15.11 4.60 -8.43
N HIS A 18 -14.95 5.71 -7.72
CA HIS A 18 -14.13 6.86 -8.14
C HIS A 18 -13.41 7.52 -6.96
N CYS A 19 -13.36 6.87 -5.80
CA CYS A 19 -12.50 7.32 -4.72
C CYS A 19 -11.38 6.32 -4.54
N ALA A 20 -10.21 6.84 -4.91
CA ALA A 20 -8.86 6.37 -4.69
C ALA A 20 -8.30 5.35 -5.72
N PRO A 21 -7.22 5.70 -6.44
CA PRO A 21 -6.42 4.74 -7.19
C PRO A 21 -5.62 3.91 -6.18
N VAL A 22 -6.31 3.01 -5.48
CA VAL A 22 -5.73 2.23 -4.36
C VAL A 22 -5.30 0.86 -4.83
N SER A 23 -4.36 0.89 -5.75
CA SER A 23 -3.08 0.24 -5.53
C SER A 23 -2.09 1.14 -6.23
N SER A 24 -1.15 1.69 -5.48
CA SER A 24 -0.05 2.46 -6.04
C SER A 24 1.00 1.48 -6.56
N ALA A 25 1.84 1.94 -7.49
CA ALA A 25 2.97 1.15 -7.97
C ALA A 25 3.85 0.61 -6.82
N TYR A 26 3.88 1.30 -5.67
CA TYR A 26 4.57 0.84 -4.47
C TYR A 26 4.02 -0.46 -3.88
N GLU A 27 2.69 -0.66 -3.87
CA GLU A 27 2.13 -1.94 -3.41
C GLU A 27 2.46 -3.08 -4.39
N ALA A 28 2.49 -2.81 -5.70
CA ALA A 28 2.93 -3.79 -6.69
C ALA A 28 4.41 -4.18 -6.49
N LEU A 29 5.27 -3.20 -6.23
CA LEU A 29 6.68 -3.43 -5.92
C LEU A 29 6.87 -4.20 -4.60
N PHE A 30 6.09 -3.90 -3.57
CA PHE A 30 6.08 -4.69 -2.33
C PHE A 30 5.79 -6.18 -2.62
N PHE A 31 4.75 -6.48 -3.39
CA PHE A 31 4.42 -7.85 -3.77
C PHE A 31 5.53 -8.52 -4.59
N TYR A 32 6.19 -7.75 -5.47
CA TYR A 32 7.32 -8.23 -6.25
C TYR A 32 8.50 -8.65 -5.38
N TYR A 33 9.00 -7.78 -4.50
CA TYR A 33 10.14 -8.13 -3.66
C TYR A 33 9.80 -9.24 -2.67
N ALA A 34 8.58 -9.26 -2.14
CA ALA A 34 8.12 -10.35 -1.28
C ALA A 34 8.13 -11.69 -2.03
N TYR A 35 7.66 -11.73 -3.28
CA TYR A 35 7.76 -12.93 -4.11
C TYR A 35 9.21 -13.36 -4.36
N GLN A 36 10.14 -12.45 -4.62
CA GLN A 36 11.55 -12.80 -4.82
C GLN A 36 12.14 -13.52 -3.61
N ILE A 37 11.86 -13.00 -2.42
CA ILE A 37 12.32 -13.58 -1.15
C ILE A 37 11.72 -14.99 -0.96
N ASP A 38 10.42 -15.12 -1.19
CA ASP A 38 9.71 -16.40 -1.02
C ASP A 38 10.14 -17.46 -2.05
N ALA A 39 10.32 -17.07 -3.31
CA ALA A 39 10.81 -17.96 -4.36
C ALA A 39 12.24 -18.46 -4.08
N ALA A 40 13.11 -17.58 -3.59
CA ALA A 40 14.45 -17.96 -3.18
C ALA A 40 14.42 -18.91 -1.97
N ALA A 41 13.58 -18.64 -0.98
CA ALA A 41 13.41 -19.52 0.18
C ALA A 41 12.86 -20.91 -0.21
N ALA A 42 11.90 -20.97 -1.13
CA ALA A 42 11.38 -22.21 -1.67
C ALA A 42 12.45 -23.04 -2.41
N ALA A 43 13.23 -22.38 -3.28
CA ALA A 43 14.32 -23.02 -4.00
C ALA A 43 15.38 -23.58 -3.03
N ARG A 44 15.70 -22.83 -1.97
CA ARG A 44 16.64 -23.26 -0.94
C ARG A 44 16.11 -24.47 -0.16
N ALA A 45 14.86 -24.43 0.30
CA ALA A 45 14.23 -25.52 1.01
C ALA A 45 14.17 -26.81 0.16
N ALA A 46 13.87 -26.69 -1.14
CA ALA A 46 13.89 -27.81 -2.07
C ALA A 46 15.30 -28.43 -2.21
N ALA A 47 16.35 -27.59 -2.30
CA ALA A 47 17.74 -28.08 -2.33
C ALA A 47 18.15 -28.80 -1.04
N ASP A 48 17.61 -28.36 0.10
CA ASP A 48 17.85 -28.97 1.41
C ASP A 48 16.94 -30.19 1.68
N GLY A 49 16.12 -30.62 0.69
CA GLY A 49 15.21 -31.77 0.81
C GLY A 49 14.04 -31.54 1.77
N VAL A 50 13.79 -30.29 2.16
CA VAL A 50 12.70 -29.88 3.04
C VAL A 50 11.47 -29.58 2.19
N PRO A 51 10.32 -30.23 2.46
CA PRO A 51 9.08 -29.91 1.77
C PRO A 51 8.65 -28.46 2.05
N TRP A 52 8.78 -27.59 1.04
CA TRP A 52 8.26 -26.23 1.10
C TRP A 52 6.83 -26.20 0.58
N THR A 53 5.87 -25.93 1.45
CA THR A 53 4.43 -26.11 1.14
C THR A 53 3.67 -24.81 0.92
N GLN A 54 4.32 -23.64 1.02
CA GLN A 54 3.62 -22.36 0.89
C GLN A 54 4.52 -21.27 0.28
N THR A 55 4.25 -20.83 -0.96
CA THR A 55 4.90 -19.67 -1.63
C THR A 55 4.04 -18.39 -1.55
N ILE A 56 4.43 -17.24 -2.09
CA ILE A 56 3.62 -15.99 -2.17
C ILE A 56 2.88 -15.92 -3.52
N GLY A 57 1.58 -15.58 -3.45
CA GLY A 57 0.61 -15.38 -4.55
C GLY A 57 -0.56 -16.37 -4.42
N GLN A 58 -1.86 -16.05 -4.41
CA GLN A 58 -2.97 -17.02 -4.11
C GLN A 58 -3.95 -17.30 -5.27
N ARG A 59 -3.52 -17.10 -6.51
CA ARG A 59 -3.66 -18.14 -7.56
C ARG A 59 -2.36 -18.96 -7.72
N CYS A 60 -1.36 -18.71 -6.86
CA CYS A 60 0.00 -19.29 -6.78
C CYS A 60 0.26 -19.97 -5.40
N ILE A 61 -0.76 -19.96 -4.53
CA ILE A 61 -0.82 -20.41 -3.14
C ILE A 61 -2.05 -21.29 -3.26
N GLY A 62 -1.81 -22.56 -3.56
CA GLY A 62 -2.86 -23.51 -3.89
C GLY A 62 -3.34 -23.52 -5.35
N ALA A 63 -2.66 -22.87 -6.30
CA ALA A 63 -2.86 -23.07 -7.75
C ALA A 63 -1.57 -22.76 -8.55
N ASP A 64 -1.49 -23.21 -9.81
CA ASP A 64 -0.32 -23.04 -10.69
C ASP A 64 -0.39 -21.72 -11.46
N CYS A 65 0.24 -20.66 -10.93
CA CYS A 65 0.42 -19.41 -11.66
C CYS A 65 1.78 -18.79 -11.28
N SER A 66 2.52 -18.25 -12.24
CA SER A 66 3.83 -17.65 -12.00
C SER A 66 3.71 -16.18 -11.59
N PHE A 67 4.71 -15.61 -10.91
CA PHE A 67 4.80 -14.16 -10.69
C PHE A 67 4.71 -13.36 -12.00
N VAL A 68 5.25 -13.91 -13.09
CA VAL A 68 5.12 -13.35 -14.44
C VAL A 68 3.64 -13.20 -14.81
N ALA A 69 2.79 -14.20 -14.51
CA ALA A 69 1.36 -14.11 -14.76
C ALA A 69 0.64 -13.11 -13.83
N PHE A 70 1.14 -12.90 -12.60
CA PHE A 70 0.66 -11.82 -11.73
C PHE A 70 1.01 -10.44 -12.31
N VAL A 71 2.26 -10.21 -12.71
CA VAL A 71 2.70 -8.94 -13.31
C VAL A 71 2.00 -8.68 -14.64
N GLN A 72 1.90 -9.68 -15.52
CA GLN A 72 1.16 -9.58 -16.79
C GLN A 72 -0.35 -9.35 -16.59
N SER A 73 -0.90 -9.67 -15.41
CA SER A 73 -2.29 -9.36 -15.07
C SER A 73 -2.50 -7.91 -14.62
N ILE A 74 -1.43 -7.14 -14.36
CA ILE A 74 -1.54 -5.74 -13.92
C ILE A 74 -0.81 -4.77 -14.86
N MET A 75 -0.02 -5.31 -15.79
CA MET A 75 0.87 -4.60 -16.71
C MET A 75 0.95 -5.29 -18.07
N LYS A 76 1.40 -4.57 -19.11
CA LYS A 76 1.70 -5.15 -20.43
C LYS A 76 2.91 -6.10 -20.35
N GLU A 77 2.97 -7.07 -21.27
CA GLU A 77 4.00 -8.11 -21.31
C GLU A 77 5.43 -7.57 -21.40
N ASP A 78 5.68 -6.56 -22.25
CA ASP A 78 7.01 -5.97 -22.39
C ASP A 78 7.50 -5.31 -21.09
N ALA A 79 6.63 -4.59 -20.38
CA ALA A 79 6.96 -3.97 -19.09
C ALA A 79 7.10 -5.01 -17.96
N ALA A 80 6.38 -6.13 -18.05
CA ALA A 80 6.52 -7.23 -17.09
C ALA A 80 7.91 -7.89 -17.17
N ALA A 81 8.52 -7.91 -18.36
CA ALA A 81 9.87 -8.41 -18.55
C ALA A 81 10.92 -7.57 -17.79
N GLU A 82 10.70 -6.26 -17.64
CA GLU A 82 11.61 -5.36 -16.93
C GLU A 82 11.62 -5.60 -15.40
N LEU A 83 10.53 -6.14 -14.85
CA LEU A 83 10.45 -6.57 -13.45
C LEU A 83 10.85 -8.04 -13.25
N THR A 84 11.31 -8.75 -14.29
CA THR A 84 11.68 -10.16 -14.16
C THR A 84 13.17 -10.25 -13.82
N PRO A 85 13.55 -10.86 -12.66
CA PRO A 85 14.95 -11.01 -12.30
C PRO A 85 15.67 -11.98 -13.25
N THR A 86 16.98 -11.81 -13.40
CA THR A 86 17.83 -12.70 -14.20
C THR A 86 18.06 -14.08 -13.56
N ALA A 87 18.03 -14.15 -12.23
CA ALA A 87 18.08 -15.39 -11.45
C ALA A 87 17.21 -15.31 -10.18
N LEU A 88 16.90 -16.47 -9.58
CA LEU A 88 16.12 -16.53 -8.35
C LEU A 88 16.88 -15.90 -7.17
N GLY A 89 16.25 -14.92 -6.51
CA GLY A 89 16.84 -14.24 -5.36
C GLY A 89 17.89 -13.18 -5.71
N ASP A 90 18.05 -12.83 -6.99
CA ASP A 90 18.96 -11.77 -7.42
C ASP A 90 18.58 -10.41 -6.80
N THR A 91 19.61 -9.69 -6.35
CA THR A 91 19.51 -8.36 -5.74
C THR A 91 19.62 -7.22 -6.75
N THR A 92 19.85 -7.52 -8.04
CA THR A 92 19.85 -6.55 -9.15
C THR A 92 18.46 -6.01 -9.48
N SER A 93 17.49 -6.27 -8.61
CA SER A 93 16.12 -5.78 -8.70
C SER A 93 16.07 -4.24 -8.69
N PRO A 94 15.15 -3.64 -9.44
CA PRO A 94 15.12 -2.20 -9.68
C PRO A 94 14.88 -1.42 -8.38
N ASN A 95 15.31 -0.16 -8.32
CA ASN A 95 15.13 0.72 -7.16
C ASN A 95 13.63 1.00 -6.92
N VAL A 96 13.21 1.31 -5.68
CA VAL A 96 11.77 1.40 -5.38
C VAL A 96 11.14 2.64 -5.99
N TYR A 97 11.68 3.83 -5.70
CA TYR A 97 11.04 5.08 -6.07
C TYR A 97 10.98 5.31 -7.58
N ASN A 98 12.13 5.29 -8.29
CA ASN A 98 12.15 5.66 -9.70
C ASN A 98 11.36 4.66 -10.53
N THR A 99 11.42 3.37 -10.17
CA THR A 99 10.60 2.34 -10.82
C THR A 99 9.13 2.63 -10.59
N ALA A 100 8.71 2.92 -9.36
CA ALA A 100 7.31 3.24 -9.09
C ALA A 100 6.81 4.45 -9.91
N GLN A 101 7.64 5.49 -10.07
CA GLN A 101 7.32 6.62 -10.94
C GLN A 101 7.19 6.19 -12.40
N ASP A 102 8.12 5.37 -12.90
CA ASP A 102 8.06 4.85 -14.26
C ASP A 102 6.82 3.98 -14.50
N ILE A 103 6.42 3.14 -13.53
CA ILE A 103 5.17 2.36 -13.59
C ILE A 103 3.97 3.30 -13.74
N ILE A 104 3.93 4.36 -12.93
CA ILE A 104 2.81 5.33 -12.90
C ILE A 104 2.73 6.10 -14.22
N GLU A 105 3.86 6.56 -14.73
CA GLU A 105 3.94 7.43 -15.90
C GLU A 105 3.81 6.66 -17.21
N ASN A 106 4.41 5.48 -17.32
CA ASN A 106 4.71 4.87 -18.61
C ASN A 106 4.08 3.49 -18.82
N TRP A 107 3.74 2.75 -17.77
CA TRP A 107 3.45 1.31 -17.90
C TRP A 107 1.98 0.96 -18.10
N ASN A 108 1.09 1.95 -18.26
CA ASN A 108 -0.36 1.75 -18.39
C ASN A 108 -0.91 0.80 -17.31
N TYR A 109 -0.44 0.98 -16.08
CA TYR A 109 -0.76 0.13 -14.95
C TYR A 109 -2.27 0.15 -14.63
N ASP A 110 -2.90 -1.03 -14.61
CA ASP A 110 -4.33 -1.17 -14.31
C ASP A 110 -4.55 -1.65 -12.87
N TYR A 111 -4.53 -0.67 -11.95
CA TYR A 111 -4.75 -0.88 -10.52
C TYR A 111 -6.08 -1.59 -10.19
N LYS A 112 -7.07 -1.57 -11.10
CA LYS A 112 -8.37 -2.25 -10.86
C LYS A 112 -8.23 -3.76 -10.94
N GLN A 113 -7.20 -4.27 -11.61
CA GLN A 113 -6.91 -5.71 -11.68
C GLN A 113 -6.31 -6.25 -10.38
N LEU A 114 -5.87 -5.37 -9.47
CA LEU A 114 -5.51 -5.75 -8.10
C LEU A 114 -6.71 -6.09 -7.21
N VAL A 115 -7.95 -5.84 -7.67
CA VAL A 115 -9.15 -6.02 -6.87
C VAL A 115 -9.78 -7.41 -7.02
N ALA A 116 -9.86 -8.10 -5.88
CA ALA A 116 -10.80 -9.15 -5.43
C ALA A 116 -10.91 -10.51 -6.15
N ASP A 117 -10.82 -10.61 -7.49
CA ASP A 117 -11.14 -11.88 -8.17
C ASP A 117 -10.00 -12.47 -9.03
N ASN A 118 -8.99 -11.68 -9.43
CA ASN A 118 -7.91 -12.14 -10.33
C ASN A 118 -6.66 -12.65 -9.62
N ILE A 119 -6.36 -12.20 -8.41
CA ILE A 119 -5.07 -12.45 -7.73
C ILE A 119 -5.24 -13.24 -6.43
N ILE A 120 -6.39 -13.10 -5.77
CA ILE A 120 -6.72 -13.74 -4.49
C ILE A 120 -7.91 -14.67 -4.78
N THR A 121 -7.68 -15.98 -4.92
CA THR A 121 -8.83 -16.91 -4.97
C THR A 121 -9.34 -17.17 -3.56
N GLY A 122 -10.67 -17.06 -3.42
CA GLY A 122 -11.34 -17.03 -2.13
C GLY A 122 -11.92 -15.64 -1.91
N LYS A 123 -13.18 -15.46 -2.28
CA LYS A 123 -13.94 -14.24 -2.00
C LYS A 123 -13.71 -13.82 -0.54
N ASN A 124 -13.21 -12.60 -0.35
CA ASN A 124 -13.23 -11.85 0.91
C ASN A 124 -12.17 -12.15 1.99
N LYS A 125 -10.87 -12.30 1.66
CA LYS A 125 -9.85 -12.01 2.69
C LYS A 125 -9.66 -10.50 2.84
N PRO A 126 -9.79 -9.92 4.05
CA PRO A 126 -9.50 -8.51 4.27
C PRO A 126 -8.06 -8.17 3.87
N TRP A 127 -7.82 -6.99 3.29
CA TRP A 127 -6.49 -6.51 2.90
C TRP A 127 -5.45 -6.67 4.01
N SER A 128 -5.84 -6.40 5.25
CA SER A 128 -5.00 -6.58 6.44
C SER A 128 -4.52 -8.01 6.63
N VAL A 129 -5.37 -9.01 6.38
CA VAL A 129 -4.99 -10.43 6.47
C VAL A 129 -3.96 -10.79 5.39
N MET A 130 -4.12 -10.25 4.18
CA MET A 130 -3.19 -10.52 3.09
C MET A 130 -1.81 -9.93 3.35
N ILE A 131 -1.72 -8.63 3.66
CA ILE A 131 -0.44 -7.97 3.92
C ILE A 131 0.26 -8.61 5.13
N THR A 132 -0.49 -8.94 6.19
CA THR A 132 0.07 -9.66 7.35
C THR A 132 0.65 -11.01 6.93
N ALA A 133 -0.09 -11.84 6.20
CA ALA A 133 0.40 -13.14 5.77
C ALA A 133 1.66 -13.05 4.88
N ILE A 134 1.76 -12.03 4.04
CA ILE A 134 2.94 -11.80 3.19
C ILE A 134 4.15 -11.39 4.04
N VAL A 135 3.95 -10.48 4.98
CA VAL A 135 5.03 -10.03 5.88
C VAL A 135 5.52 -11.17 6.76
N ASP A 136 4.60 -11.97 7.33
CA ASP A 136 4.95 -13.16 8.12
C ASP A 136 5.77 -14.16 7.31
N LYS A 137 5.43 -14.35 6.03
CA LYS A 137 6.20 -15.18 5.10
C LYS A 137 7.58 -14.63 4.81
N VAL A 138 7.69 -13.32 4.54
CA VAL A 138 8.98 -12.65 4.36
C VAL A 138 9.85 -12.83 5.60
N GLN A 139 9.29 -12.69 6.81
CA GLN A 139 10.03 -12.92 8.05
C GLN A 139 10.50 -14.37 8.20
N ALA A 140 9.62 -15.35 7.94
CA ALA A 140 10.00 -16.76 7.97
C ALA A 140 11.11 -17.09 6.96
N ALA A 141 11.05 -16.50 5.77
CA ALA A 141 12.03 -16.70 4.71
C ALA A 141 13.42 -16.11 5.05
N ARG A 142 13.51 -15.05 5.85
CA ARG A 142 14.81 -14.45 6.26
C ARG A 142 15.76 -15.44 6.93
N ALA A 143 15.21 -16.42 7.66
CA ALA A 143 15.99 -17.45 8.33
C ALA A 143 16.64 -18.43 7.34
N VAL A 144 16.03 -18.61 6.15
CA VAL A 144 16.45 -19.59 5.14
C VAL A 144 17.22 -18.94 4.01
N VAL A 145 16.81 -17.72 3.62
CA VAL A 145 17.47 -16.90 2.59
C VAL A 145 17.56 -15.45 3.10
N PRO A 146 18.69 -15.08 3.73
CA PRO A 146 18.93 -13.70 4.12
C PRO A 146 19.34 -12.86 2.90
N SER A 147 18.37 -12.31 2.17
CA SER A 147 18.62 -11.25 1.19
C SER A 147 18.27 -9.89 1.79
N ALA A 148 19.24 -9.31 2.50
CA ALA A 148 19.08 -8.04 3.21
C ALA A 148 18.63 -6.91 2.27
N ASP A 149 19.13 -6.90 1.02
CA ASP A 149 18.73 -5.93 -0.02
C ASP A 149 17.26 -6.09 -0.43
N LEU A 150 16.80 -7.31 -0.76
CA LEU A 150 15.40 -7.54 -1.14
C LEU A 150 14.44 -7.22 0.00
N VAL A 151 14.85 -7.55 1.23
CA VAL A 151 14.14 -7.20 2.45
C VAL A 151 14.02 -5.68 2.59
N GLN A 152 15.12 -4.95 2.40
CA GLN A 152 15.14 -3.50 2.47
C GLN A 152 14.20 -2.89 1.42
N LYS A 153 14.28 -3.35 0.16
CA LYS A 153 13.39 -2.91 -0.93
C LYS A 153 11.92 -3.20 -0.64
N CYS A 154 11.61 -4.38 -0.09
CA CYS A 154 10.26 -4.75 0.36
C CYS A 154 9.73 -3.80 1.45
N THR A 155 10.55 -3.50 2.46
CA THR A 155 10.23 -2.51 3.51
C THR A 155 10.04 -1.11 2.94
N THR A 156 10.96 -0.64 2.11
CA THR A 156 10.90 0.68 1.49
C THR A 156 9.65 0.84 0.62
N ALA A 157 9.26 -0.20 -0.12
CA ALA A 157 8.02 -0.19 -0.89
C ALA A 157 6.77 -0.06 0.01
N LEU A 158 6.73 -0.71 1.17
CA LEU A 158 5.65 -0.53 2.14
C LEU A 158 5.63 0.88 2.76
N ARG A 159 6.80 1.47 3.05
CA ARG A 159 6.90 2.85 3.56
C ARG A 159 6.41 3.88 2.53
N TRP A 160 6.74 3.70 1.25
CA TRP A 160 6.18 4.54 0.19
C TRP A 160 4.68 4.34 0.00
N ALA A 161 4.18 3.10 0.10
CA ALA A 161 2.74 2.84 0.11
C ALA A 161 2.04 3.54 1.30
N GLN A 162 2.65 3.55 2.48
CA GLN A 162 2.17 4.31 3.64
C GLN A 162 2.11 5.82 3.33
N ALA A 163 3.19 6.41 2.82
CA ALA A 163 3.24 7.82 2.45
C ALA A 163 2.14 8.21 1.46
N ALA A 164 1.93 7.39 0.42
CA ALA A 164 0.88 7.61 -0.57
C ALA A 164 -0.52 7.62 0.09
N ARG A 165 -0.82 6.66 0.98
CA ARG A 165 -2.10 6.62 1.68
C ARG A 165 -2.34 7.81 2.59
N LEU A 166 -1.29 8.27 3.28
CA LEU A 166 -1.36 9.46 4.13
C LEU A 166 -1.64 10.72 3.31
N THR A 167 -0.95 10.86 2.18
CA THR A 167 -1.12 11.98 1.24
C THR A 167 -2.54 12.00 0.67
N ASP A 168 -3.05 10.86 0.17
CA ASP A 168 -4.41 10.71 -0.37
C ASP A 168 -5.50 11.16 0.62
N MET A 169 -5.24 11.04 1.93
CA MET A 169 -6.20 11.47 2.95
C MET A 169 -6.31 12.99 3.02
N VAL A 170 -5.24 13.73 2.72
CA VAL A 170 -5.15 15.18 2.88
C VAL A 170 -5.51 15.90 1.59
N GLY A 171 -5.05 15.40 0.44
CA GLY A 171 -5.39 15.95 -0.86
C GLY A 171 -4.74 15.18 -2.00
N ASP A 172 -5.14 15.53 -3.22
CA ASP A 172 -4.49 15.02 -4.43
C ASP A 172 -3.38 16.01 -4.81
N VAL A 173 -2.12 15.57 -4.72
CA VAL A 173 -0.94 16.39 -5.06
C VAL A 173 -1.01 16.93 -6.49
N MET A 174 -1.72 16.22 -7.39
CA MET A 174 -1.84 16.59 -8.81
C MET A 174 -3.00 17.55 -9.11
N ALA A 175 -3.88 17.85 -8.15
CA ALA A 175 -5.03 18.73 -8.36
C ALA A 175 -5.12 19.85 -7.32
N ASP A 176 -5.30 19.50 -6.04
CA ASP A 176 -5.40 20.42 -4.92
C ASP A 176 -4.99 19.71 -3.60
N PRO A 177 -3.97 20.21 -2.88
CA PRO A 177 -3.44 19.58 -1.67
C PRO A 177 -4.42 19.50 -0.48
N LEU A 178 -5.58 20.15 -0.54
CA LEU A 178 -6.51 20.25 0.60
C LEU A 178 -7.93 19.74 0.30
N THR A 179 -8.08 18.82 -0.64
CA THR A 179 -9.41 18.26 -1.00
C THR A 179 -9.66 16.83 -0.51
N GLY A 180 -8.74 16.26 0.26
CA GLY A 180 -8.81 14.89 0.75
C GLY A 180 -9.89 14.69 1.83
N GLU A 181 -10.21 13.43 2.10
CA GLU A 181 -11.30 13.06 3.02
C GLU A 181 -11.00 13.38 4.49
N ARG A 182 -9.73 13.39 4.90
CA ARG A 182 -9.31 13.88 6.23
C ARG A 182 -9.51 15.38 6.33
N THR A 183 -9.18 16.12 5.28
CA THR A 183 -9.37 17.58 5.23
C THR A 183 -10.84 17.95 5.32
N LYS A 184 -11.72 17.24 4.59
CA LYS A 184 -13.18 17.40 4.71
C LYS A 184 -13.69 17.06 6.12
N ALA A 185 -13.22 15.97 6.70
CA ALA A 185 -13.59 15.57 8.06
C ALA A 185 -13.14 16.58 9.11
N PHE A 186 -11.96 17.20 8.91
CA PHE A 186 -11.44 18.22 9.80
C PHE A 186 -12.30 19.49 9.79
N ILE A 187 -12.62 20.02 8.60
CA ILE A 187 -13.47 21.22 8.47
C ILE A 187 -14.89 20.99 9.02
N ALA A 188 -15.40 19.76 8.94
CA ALA A 188 -16.72 19.43 9.48
C ALA A 188 -16.79 19.63 11.01
N GLU A 189 -15.68 19.39 11.72
CA GLU A 189 -15.54 19.57 13.17
C GLU A 189 -15.09 20.99 13.53
N PHE A 190 -14.05 21.48 12.86
CA PHE A 190 -13.42 22.79 13.10
C PHE A 190 -13.79 23.76 11.99
N LYS A 191 -14.94 24.40 12.15
CA LYS A 191 -15.41 25.45 11.23
C LYS A 191 -14.52 26.68 11.32
N ASP A 192 -14.38 27.38 10.21
CA ASP A 192 -13.68 28.67 10.11
C ASP A 192 -12.16 28.61 10.40
N VAL A 193 -11.52 27.45 10.14
CA VAL A 193 -10.06 27.31 10.14
C VAL A 193 -9.52 27.51 8.71
N ASP A 194 -8.54 28.39 8.57
CA ASP A 194 -7.76 28.51 7.34
C ASP A 194 -6.86 27.27 7.20
N LEU A 195 -7.13 26.47 6.16
CA LEU A 195 -6.43 25.21 5.97
C LEU A 195 -5.01 25.41 5.45
N GLU A 196 -4.07 24.74 6.10
CA GLU A 196 -2.68 24.68 5.69
C GLU A 196 -2.19 23.24 5.67
N ALA A 197 -1.29 22.93 4.74
CA ALA A 197 -0.68 21.62 4.61
C ALA A 197 0.85 21.73 4.71
N ILE A 198 1.47 20.68 5.25
CA ILE A 198 2.91 20.57 5.43
C ILE A 198 3.40 19.21 4.96
N THR A 199 4.61 19.16 4.41
CA THR A 199 5.29 17.91 4.08
C THR A 199 5.96 17.35 5.33
N ARG A 200 5.74 16.05 5.59
CA ARG A 200 6.37 15.30 6.69
C ARG A 200 7.18 14.13 6.14
N THR A 201 8.22 13.73 6.86
CA THR A 201 9.10 12.61 6.49
C THR A 201 8.78 11.37 7.32
N LEU A 202 8.61 10.21 6.67
CA LEU A 202 8.46 8.89 7.32
C LEU A 202 9.79 8.15 7.49
N GLY A 203 10.76 8.42 6.63
CA GLY A 203 12.04 7.72 6.60
C GLY A 203 12.85 8.07 5.36
N THR A 204 13.80 7.19 5.03
CA THR A 204 14.70 7.37 3.89
C THR A 204 14.71 6.13 3.01
N ASP A 205 14.50 6.33 1.71
CA ASP A 205 14.75 5.35 0.67
C ASP A 205 16.24 5.34 0.34
N GLN A 206 16.88 4.19 0.51
CA GLN A 206 18.29 3.96 0.20
C GLN A 206 18.47 2.83 -0.83
N THR A 207 17.41 2.54 -1.59
CA THR A 207 17.40 1.46 -2.59
C THR A 207 18.04 1.87 -3.92
N ASP A 208 18.35 3.16 -4.06
CA ASP A 208 19.15 3.74 -5.12
C ASP A 208 20.49 4.27 -4.55
N SER A 209 21.44 4.57 -5.43
CA SER A 209 22.73 5.21 -5.12
C SER A 209 22.57 6.57 -4.43
N GLU A 210 21.47 7.27 -4.67
CA GLU A 210 21.10 8.51 -3.99
C GLU A 210 20.00 8.25 -2.96
N SER A 211 20.25 8.63 -1.71
CA SER A 211 19.25 8.55 -0.65
C SER A 211 18.15 9.59 -0.84
N ARG A 212 16.88 9.18 -0.67
CA ARG A 212 15.70 10.05 -0.84
C ARG A 212 14.82 10.02 0.40
N ALA A 213 14.31 11.18 0.82
CA ALA A 213 13.31 11.21 1.89
C ALA A 213 11.99 10.58 1.41
N ILE A 214 11.40 9.72 2.25
CA ILE A 214 10.06 9.18 2.04
C ILE A 214 9.09 10.17 2.69
N GLU A 215 8.42 10.97 1.86
CA GLU A 215 7.65 12.13 2.29
C GLU A 215 6.15 11.97 2.00
N PHE A 216 5.33 12.60 2.84
CA PHE A 216 3.88 12.66 2.66
C PHE A 216 3.32 14.03 3.04
N LEU A 217 2.16 14.36 2.48
CA LEU A 217 1.43 15.58 2.82
C LEU A 217 0.55 15.35 4.06
N ASP A 218 0.57 16.30 4.99
CA ASP A 218 -0.31 16.33 6.16
C ASP A 218 -0.93 17.72 6.36
N LEU A 219 -1.95 17.81 7.21
CA LEU A 219 -2.44 19.09 7.69
C LEU A 219 -1.46 19.70 8.70
N ASP A 220 -1.19 21.00 8.59
CA ASP A 220 -0.31 21.73 9.50
C ASP A 220 -1.05 22.14 10.77
N TYR A 221 -1.28 21.18 11.68
CA TYR A 221 -2.00 21.45 12.92
C TYR A 221 -1.36 22.55 13.78
N GLU A 222 -0.03 22.68 13.74
CA GLU A 222 0.69 23.69 14.51
C GLU A 222 0.53 25.07 13.86
N GLY A 223 0.73 25.16 12.54
CA GLY A 223 0.49 26.38 11.76
C GLY A 223 -0.95 26.87 11.88
N MET A 224 -1.92 25.97 11.64
CA MET A 224 -3.36 26.25 11.74
C MET A 224 -3.81 26.65 13.15
N ALA A 225 -3.08 26.24 14.21
CA ALA A 225 -3.38 26.67 15.58
C ALA A 225 -2.87 28.07 15.90
N GLY A 226 -1.95 28.62 15.10
CA GLY A 226 -1.45 30.00 15.26
C GLY A 226 -0.80 30.28 16.63
N GLY A 227 -0.28 29.25 17.30
CA GLY A 227 0.30 29.35 18.64
C GLY A 227 -0.70 29.23 19.81
N ASP A 228 -1.99 28.99 19.54
CA ASP A 228 -2.98 28.66 20.58
C ASP A 228 -2.82 27.21 21.03
N ALA A 229 -2.34 27.03 22.27
CA ALA A 229 -2.09 25.72 22.86
C ALA A 229 -3.37 24.90 23.09
N ASP A 230 -4.49 25.55 23.43
CA ASP A 230 -5.76 24.87 23.65
C ASP A 230 -6.35 24.41 22.32
N GLN A 231 -6.19 25.22 21.27
CA GLN A 231 -6.60 24.85 19.92
C GLN A 231 -5.76 23.71 19.35
N LEU A 232 -4.43 23.77 19.49
CA LEU A 232 -3.53 22.70 19.10
C LEU A 232 -3.87 21.40 19.82
N ALA A 233 -4.12 21.44 21.13
CA ALA A 233 -4.52 20.26 21.90
C ALA A 233 -5.80 19.62 21.35
N LYS A 234 -6.80 20.42 20.95
CA LYS A 234 -8.03 19.91 20.31
C LYS A 234 -7.75 19.28 18.95
N PHE A 235 -6.92 19.91 18.12
CA PHE A 235 -6.53 19.36 16.82
C PHE A 235 -5.82 18.02 16.98
N MET A 236 -4.86 17.94 17.89
CA MET A 236 -4.12 16.69 18.17
C MET A 236 -5.05 15.60 18.69
N ALA A 237 -5.92 15.91 19.67
CA ALA A 237 -6.91 14.96 20.16
C ALA A 237 -7.84 14.44 19.05
N TRP A 238 -8.21 15.30 18.09
CA TRP A 238 -8.99 14.90 16.93
C TRP A 238 -8.24 13.89 16.04
N THR A 239 -6.93 14.03 15.83
CA THR A 239 -6.14 13.09 15.00
C THR A 239 -6.11 11.66 15.57
N GLU A 240 -6.26 11.51 16.88
CA GLU A 240 -6.30 10.23 17.57
C GLU A 240 -7.67 9.54 17.41
N THR A 241 -8.73 10.31 17.12
CA THR A 241 -10.07 9.77 16.95
C THR A 241 -10.16 8.83 15.75
N THR A 242 -10.97 7.78 15.89
CA THR A 242 -11.23 6.87 14.78
C THR A 242 -12.32 7.44 13.89
N PRO A 243 -12.08 7.64 12.59
CA PRO A 243 -13.06 8.24 11.70
C PRO A 243 -14.34 7.40 11.59
N SER A 244 -15.48 8.08 11.49
CA SER A 244 -16.79 7.46 11.33
C SER A 244 -16.84 6.60 10.08
N LYS A 245 -17.15 5.30 10.22
CA LYS A 245 -17.34 4.40 9.07
C LYS A 245 -18.52 4.83 8.19
N LYS A 246 -19.50 5.51 8.78
CA LYS A 246 -20.73 5.93 8.09
C LYS A 246 -20.52 7.23 7.32
N GLU A 247 -19.85 8.20 7.93
CA GLU A 247 -19.69 9.55 7.36
C GLU A 247 -18.41 9.67 6.53
N PHE A 248 -17.31 9.04 6.97
CA PHE A 248 -16.00 9.12 6.31
C PHE A 248 -15.40 7.72 6.05
N PRO A 249 -16.10 6.85 5.28
CA PRO A 249 -15.66 5.47 5.03
C PRO A 249 -14.30 5.38 4.32
N SER A 250 -13.98 6.35 3.45
CA SER A 250 -12.72 6.38 2.71
C SER A 250 -11.56 6.80 3.61
N TYR A 251 -11.70 7.92 4.33
CA TYR A 251 -10.70 8.36 5.32
C TYR A 251 -10.37 7.23 6.31
N ARG A 252 -11.39 6.61 6.90
CA ARG A 252 -11.20 5.49 7.82
C ARG A 252 -10.35 4.37 7.20
N ARG A 253 -10.68 3.96 5.97
CA ARG A 253 -9.99 2.86 5.29
C ARG A 253 -8.53 3.19 4.98
N HIS A 254 -8.27 4.38 4.45
CA HIS A 254 -6.91 4.83 4.17
C HIS A 254 -6.06 4.94 5.45
N ARG A 255 -6.64 5.43 6.55
CA ARG A 255 -5.99 5.43 7.87
C ARG A 255 -5.69 4.02 8.35
N GLU A 256 -6.65 3.10 8.27
CA GLU A 256 -6.46 1.69 8.65
C GLU A 256 -5.34 1.02 7.82
N TRP A 257 -5.23 1.34 6.53
CA TRP A 257 -4.15 0.84 5.67
C TRP A 257 -2.79 1.47 5.98
N ALA A 258 -2.74 2.79 6.18
CA ALA A 258 -1.48 3.46 6.55
C ALA A 258 -0.93 2.93 7.88
N LEU A 259 -1.80 2.72 8.88
CA LEU A 259 -1.41 2.11 10.17
C LEU A 259 -0.93 0.68 10.02
N LEU A 260 -1.60 -0.11 9.18
CA LEU A 260 -1.16 -1.48 8.86
C LEU A 260 0.23 -1.47 8.20
N TYR A 261 0.47 -0.60 7.22
CA TYR A 261 1.76 -0.52 6.55
C TYR A 261 2.88 -0.09 7.49
N ASP A 262 2.59 0.87 8.39
CA ASP A 262 3.52 1.28 9.46
C ASP A 262 3.92 0.10 10.35
N GLU A 263 2.91 -0.61 10.88
CA GLU A 263 3.11 -1.78 11.74
C GLU A 263 3.96 -2.83 11.01
N LYS A 264 3.63 -3.14 9.76
CA LYS A 264 4.31 -4.21 9.01
C LYS A 264 5.69 -3.84 8.53
N ALA A 265 5.91 -2.58 8.12
CA ALA A 265 7.25 -2.10 7.83
C ALA A 265 8.13 -2.16 9.09
N THR A 266 7.59 -1.76 10.25
CA THR A 266 8.30 -1.85 11.53
C THR A 266 8.67 -3.29 11.90
N VAL A 267 7.74 -4.24 11.75
CA VAL A 267 8.02 -5.69 11.94
C VAL A 267 9.15 -6.16 11.02
N MET A 268 9.18 -5.67 9.78
CA MET A 268 10.27 -5.99 8.87
C MET A 268 11.59 -5.31 9.25
N GLU A 269 11.58 -4.10 9.77
CA GLU A 269 12.80 -3.38 10.18
C GLU A 269 13.44 -3.99 11.43
N THR A 270 12.65 -4.42 12.40
CA THR A 270 13.16 -4.94 13.68
C THR A 270 13.86 -6.28 13.52
N GLY A 271 13.45 -7.10 12.55
CA GLY A 271 13.89 -8.49 12.44
C GLY A 271 13.47 -9.29 13.69
N CYS A 272 13.32 -10.60 13.57
CA CYS A 272 13.20 -11.40 14.78
C CYS A 272 14.50 -11.24 15.59
N SER A 273 14.42 -10.54 16.73
CA SER A 273 15.30 -10.81 17.86
C SER A 273 15.27 -12.32 18.11
N ASN A 274 16.44 -12.96 17.96
CA ASN A 274 16.76 -14.37 18.16
C ASN A 274 15.74 -15.24 18.91
#